data_AF-A0A954RHU5-F1
#
_entry.id   AF-A0A954RHU5-F1
#
_cell.length_a   1.000
_cell.length_b   1.000
_cell.length_c   1.000
_cell.angle_alpha   90.00
_cell.angle_beta   90.00
_cell.angle_gamma   90.00
#
_symmetry.space_group_name_H-M   'P 1'
#
loop_
_entity.id
_entity.type
_entity.pdbx_description
1 polymer ?
#
loop_
_entity_poly.entity_id
_entity_poly.type
_entity_poly.pdbx_seq_one_letter_code
_entity_poly.pdbx_strand_id
1 'polypeptide(L)'
;MNQAPWHDVVAGQSDSACIDCDRESDARPVKFVCPGSFNPLHAGHLEMVAWAETTMGGRVDFELSVVNVEKATLDVADLTQRVAQFAGIGRLWVTRAAT
;
A
#
# COMPACT_ATOMS: atom_id res chain seq x y z
N MET A 1 -12.75 -19.61 3.31
CA MET A 1 -11.53 -18.85 3.67
C MET A 1 -11.60 -17.56 2.88
N ASN A 2 -11.83 -16.42 3.53
CA ASN A 2 -11.94 -15.14 2.83
C ASN A 2 -10.57 -14.82 2.22
N GLN A 3 -10.46 -14.74 0.90
CA GLN A 3 -9.19 -14.38 0.25
C GLN A 3 -8.87 -12.91 0.57
N ALA A 4 -7.59 -12.57 0.67
CA ALA A 4 -7.19 -11.19 0.91
C ALA A 4 -7.61 -10.32 -0.29
N PRO A 5 -8.08 -9.08 -0.07
CA PRO A 5 -8.73 -8.29 -1.13
C PRO A 5 -7.80 -7.97 -2.32
N TRP A 6 -6.49 -8.03 -2.13
CA TRP A 6 -5.50 -7.81 -3.20
C TRP A 6 -5.32 -9.01 -4.15
N HIS A 7 -5.89 -10.18 -3.86
CA HIS A 7 -5.86 -11.33 -4.79
C HIS A 7 -6.51 -10.99 -6.14
N ASP A 8 -7.65 -10.30 -6.12
CA ASP A 8 -8.36 -9.87 -7.33
C ASP A 8 -7.51 -8.88 -8.14
N VAL A 9 -6.66 -8.09 -7.47
CA VAL A 9 -5.74 -7.15 -8.11
C VAL A 9 -4.64 -7.88 -8.86
N VAL A 10 -4.07 -8.93 -8.27
CA VAL A 10 -3.10 -9.79 -8.95
C VAL A 10 -3.73 -10.51 -10.14
N ALA A 11 -4.94 -11.05 -9.95
CA ALA A 11 -5.70 -11.75 -10.99
C ALA A 11 -6.21 -10.84 -12.12
N GLY A 12 -6.10 -9.51 -11.97
CA GLY A 12 -6.61 -8.53 -12.95
C GLY A 12 -8.12 -8.41 -12.96
N GLN A 13 -8.79 -8.87 -11.90
CA GLN A 13 -10.24 -8.75 -11.70
C GLN A 13 -10.63 -7.42 -11.05
N SER A 14 -9.66 -6.75 -10.41
CA SER A 14 -9.78 -5.42 -9.81
C SER A 14 -8.54 -4.58 -10.11
N ASP A 15 -8.70 -3.27 -10.27
CA ASP A 15 -7.56 -2.36 -10.49
C ASP A 15 -6.83 -1.99 -9.20
N SER A 16 -7.53 -2.06 -8.06
CA SER A 16 -6.98 -1.74 -6.76
C SER A 16 -7.71 -2.46 -5.62
N ALA A 17 -7.01 -2.64 -4.50
CA ALA A 17 -7.55 -3.13 -3.25
C ALA A 17 -6.95 -2.33 -2.10
N CYS A 18 -7.75 -2.06 -1.09
CA CYS A 18 -7.30 -1.36 0.10
C CYS A 18 -7.19 -2.30 1.30
N ILE A 19 -6.18 -2.07 2.11
CA ILE A 19 -5.89 -2.80 3.34
C ILE A 19 -5.93 -1.80 4.50
N ASP A 20 -6.63 -2.18 5.58
CA ASP A 20 -6.92 -1.30 6.74
C ASP A 20 -7.76 -0.06 6.36
N CYS A 21 -8.62 -0.18 5.33
CA CYS A 21 -9.51 0.89 4.89
C CYS A 21 -10.68 1.18 5.84
N ASP A 22 -11.13 0.15 6.57
CA ASP A 22 -12.28 0.22 7.47
C ASP A 22 -11.93 0.82 8.83
N ARG A 23 -10.68 1.27 9.00
CA ARG A 23 -10.27 2.01 10.18
C ARG A 23 -10.91 3.40 10.14
N GLU A 24 -12.15 3.48 10.62
CA GLU A 24 -12.90 4.73 10.82
C GLU A 24 -12.14 5.73 11.70
N SER A 25 -11.09 5.28 12.41
CA SER A 25 -10.36 6.05 13.41
C SER A 25 -9.48 7.17 12.86
N ASP A 26 -9.18 7.23 11.56
CA ASP A 26 -8.41 8.35 10.98
C ASP A 26 -9.24 9.16 9.97
N ALA A 27 -10.04 10.09 10.51
CA ALA A 27 -10.87 11.02 9.75
C ALA A 27 -10.08 12.12 9.03
N ARG A 28 -8.75 12.20 9.21
CA ARG A 28 -7.92 13.20 8.51
C ARG A 28 -8.02 12.96 7.00
N PRO A 29 -8.19 13.99 6.15
CA PRO A 29 -8.22 13.80 4.70
C PRO A 29 -6.90 13.21 4.19
N VAL A 30 -6.96 12.33 3.17
CA VAL A 30 -5.75 11.91 2.44
C VAL A 30 -5.19 13.12 1.71
N LYS A 31 -3.92 13.43 1.96
CA LYS A 31 -3.21 14.51 1.27
C LYS A 31 -2.24 14.00 0.21
N PHE A 32 -1.70 12.81 0.43
CA PHE A 32 -0.70 12.22 -0.44
C PHE A 32 -0.81 10.70 -0.43
N VAL A 33 -0.30 10.07 -1.48
CA VAL A 33 -0.11 8.63 -1.59
C VAL A 33 1.39 8.40 -1.79
N CYS A 34 1.99 7.61 -0.91
CA CYS A 34 3.41 7.26 -0.96
C CYS A 34 3.60 5.93 -1.73
N PRO A 35 3.94 5.96 -3.02
CA PRO A 35 4.24 4.75 -3.78
C PRO A 35 5.59 4.17 -3.34
N GLY A 36 5.69 2.85 -3.28
CA GLY A 36 6.94 2.19 -2.94
C GLY A 36 6.91 0.67 -3.14
N SER A 37 8.08 0.09 -3.37
CA SER A 37 8.21 -1.37 -3.47
C SER A 37 8.22 -2.06 -2.09
N PHE A 38 8.54 -1.30 -1.03
CA PHE A 38 8.57 -1.71 0.38
C PHE A 38 9.23 -3.06 0.63
N ASN A 39 10.39 -3.25 0.00
CA ASN A 39 11.15 -4.49 0.03
C ASN A 39 12.54 -4.29 0.69
N PRO A 40 12.63 -4.17 2.03
CA PRO A 40 11.55 -4.14 3.03
C PRO A 40 11.06 -2.72 3.36
N LEU A 41 9.97 -2.62 4.11
CA LEU A 41 9.56 -1.38 4.78
C LEU A 41 10.59 -1.03 5.86
N HIS A 42 10.97 0.23 5.99
CA HIS A 42 12.03 0.67 6.92
C HIS A 42 11.81 2.10 7.40
N ALA A 43 12.58 2.53 8.41
CA ALA A 43 12.44 3.83 9.09
C ALA A 43 12.36 5.02 8.12
N GLY A 44 13.22 5.07 7.10
CA GLY A 44 13.17 6.16 6.11
C GLY A 44 11.81 6.34 5.41
N HIS A 45 11.07 5.26 5.11
CA HIS A 45 9.72 5.38 4.56
C HIS A 45 8.75 5.98 5.57
N LEU A 46 8.86 5.57 6.84
CA LEU A 46 8.00 6.04 7.93
C LEU A 46 8.26 7.51 8.25
N GLU A 47 9.54 7.92 8.28
CA GLU A 47 9.95 9.30 8.50
C GLU A 47 9.46 10.22 7.37
N MET A 48 9.54 9.75 6.13
CA MET A 48 9.02 10.50 4.98
C MET A 48 7.50 10.71 5.07
N VAL A 49 6.75 9.66 5.43
CA VAL A 49 5.30 9.76 5.65
C VAL A 49 4.98 10.69 6.80
N ALA A 50 5.62 10.54 7.96
CA ALA A 50 5.38 11.39 9.13
C ALA A 50 5.67 12.87 8.85
N TRP A 51 6.74 13.14 8.11
CA TRP A 51 7.08 14.50 7.67
C TRP A 51 6.03 15.06 6.71
N ALA A 52 5.59 14.28 5.72
CA ALA A 52 4.56 14.69 4.78
C ALA A 52 3.21 14.95 5.47
N GLU A 53 2.80 14.09 6.41
CA GLU A 53 1.57 14.27 7.20
C GLU A 53 1.61 15.57 8.02
N THR A 54 2.73 15.81 8.70
CA THR A 54 2.94 17.02 9.51
C THR A 54 2.90 18.27 8.64
N THR A 55 3.54 18.22 7.46
CA THR A 55 3.65 19.36 6.55
C THR A 55 2.33 19.68 5.85
N MET A 56 1.55 18.65 5.48
CA MET A 56 0.34 18.81 4.67
C MET A 56 -0.96 18.89 5.49
N GLY A 57 -0.89 18.65 6.81
CA GLY A 57 -2.05 18.72 7.70
C GLY A 57 -3.13 17.68 7.36
N GLY A 58 -2.71 16.45 7.04
CA GLY A 58 -3.60 15.32 6.79
C GLY A 58 -2.83 14.01 6.74
N ARG A 59 -3.50 12.91 6.39
CA ARG A 59 -2.86 11.60 6.37
C ARG A 59 -2.20 11.29 5.03
N VAL A 60 -1.24 10.38 5.04
CA VAL A 60 -0.62 9.83 3.83
C VAL A 60 -0.92 8.34 3.77
N ASP A 61 -1.52 7.90 2.67
CA ASP A 61 -1.72 6.48 2.41
C ASP A 61 -0.48 5.91 1.71
N PHE A 62 -0.21 4.62 1.85
CA PHE A 62 0.85 3.93 1.10
C PHE A 62 0.29 3.29 -0.17
N GLU A 63 1.13 3.09 -1.19
CA GLU A 63 0.77 2.39 -2.42
C GLU A 63 1.85 1.39 -2.85
N LEU A 64 1.41 0.16 -3.16
CA LEU A 64 2.24 -0.92 -3.67
C LEU A 64 1.65 -1.45 -4.97
N SER A 65 2.35 -1.22 -6.08
CA SER A 65 1.94 -1.76 -7.36
C SER A 65 2.33 -3.23 -7.52
N VAL A 66 1.39 -4.04 -8.03
CA VAL A 66 1.62 -5.45 -8.39
C VAL A 66 2.28 -5.61 -9.77
N VAL A 67 2.25 -4.54 -10.57
CA VAL A 67 2.83 -4.50 -11.91
C VAL A 67 4.20 -3.83 -11.82
N ASN A 68 5.25 -4.64 -11.93
CA ASN A 68 6.60 -4.13 -12.09
C ASN A 68 6.92 -4.09 -13.60
N VAL A 69 7.28 -2.92 -14.14
CA VAL A 69 7.60 -2.76 -15.57
C VAL A 69 8.82 -3.61 -15.98
N GLU A 70 9.67 -3.98 -15.03
CA GLU A 70 10.97 -4.65 -15.27
C GLU A 70 10.97 -6.17 -15.05
N LYS A 71 10.03 -6.75 -14.28
CA LYS A 71 9.94 -8.20 -14.01
C LYS A 71 8.51 -8.66 -14.11
N ALA A 72 8.32 -9.93 -14.52
CA ALA A 72 7.03 -10.62 -14.43
C ALA A 72 6.34 -10.28 -13.09
N THR A 73 5.01 -10.10 -13.14
CA THR A 73 4.12 -9.79 -12.01
C THR A 73 4.65 -10.30 -10.67
N LEU A 74 4.64 -9.45 -9.63
CA LEU A 74 5.10 -9.84 -8.29
C LEU A 74 4.49 -11.20 -7.90
N ASP A 75 5.34 -12.13 -7.44
CA ASP A 75 4.86 -13.41 -6.92
C ASP A 75 3.96 -13.16 -5.71
N VAL A 76 2.92 -13.97 -5.56
CA VAL A 76 1.93 -13.89 -4.49
C VAL A 76 2.62 -13.99 -3.12
N ALA A 77 3.68 -14.79 -3.00
CA ALA A 77 4.47 -14.90 -1.78
C ALA A 77 5.16 -13.57 -1.42
N ASP A 78 5.84 -12.94 -2.38
CA ASP A 78 6.50 -11.64 -2.21
C ASP A 78 5.48 -10.55 -1.85
N LEU A 79 4.35 -10.51 -2.55
CA LEU A 79 3.30 -9.53 -2.28
C LEU A 79 2.69 -9.73 -0.88
N THR A 80 2.45 -10.98 -0.48
CA THR A 80 1.97 -11.31 0.88
C THR A 80 2.93 -10.81 1.94
N GLN A 81 4.24 -11.07 1.78
CA GLN A 81 5.26 -10.62 2.72
C GLN A 81 5.29 -9.09 2.79
N ARG A 82 5.21 -8.40 1.65
CA ARG A 82 5.24 -6.94 1.60
C ARG A 82 4.03 -6.30 2.27
N VAL A 83 2.84 -6.79 1.94
CA VAL A 83 1.57 -6.37 2.53
C VAL A 83 1.54 -6.57 4.04
N ALA A 84 2.05 -7.71 4.54
CA ALA A 84 2.02 -8.03 5.96
C ALA A 84 2.76 -7.00 6.84
N GLN A 85 3.76 -6.31 6.30
CA GLN A 85 4.51 -5.26 7.00
C GLN A 85 3.65 -4.05 7.39
N PHE A 86 2.49 -3.85 6.75
CA PHE A 86 1.62 -2.68 6.95
C PHE A 86 0.57 -2.87 8.04
N ALA A 87 0.47 -4.06 8.63
CA ALA A 87 -0.47 -4.32 9.73
C ALA A 87 -0.24 -3.35 10.90
N GLY A 88 -1.19 -2.45 11.14
CA GLY A 88 -1.11 -1.45 12.20
C GLY A 88 -0.20 -0.24 11.91
N ILE A 89 0.37 -0.14 10.71
CA ILE A 89 1.21 0.99 10.29
C ILE A 89 0.38 2.09 9.63
N GLY A 90 -0.52 1.72 8.74
CA GLY A 90 -1.35 2.66 7.99
C GLY A 90 -2.08 2.01 6.83
N ARG A 91 -2.87 2.80 6.12
CA ARG A 91 -3.64 2.33 4.98
C ARG A 91 -2.71 2.03 3.80
N LEU A 92 -2.84 0.83 3.23
CA LEU A 92 -2.11 0.42 2.04
C LEU A 92 -3.06 0.18 0.88
N TRP A 93 -2.79 0.83 -0.24
CA TRP A 93 -3.39 0.54 -1.53
C TRP A 93 -2.49 -0.43 -2.29
N VAL A 94 -3.05 -1.55 -2.72
CA VAL A 94 -2.42 -2.45 -3.68
C VAL A 94 -3.03 -2.18 -5.04
N THR A 95 -2.24 -1.81 -6.04
CA THR A 95 -2.75 -1.36 -7.34
C THR A 95 -2.11 -2.09 -8.52
N ARG A 96 -2.67 -1.90 -9.71
CA ARG A 96 -2.06 -2.28 -10.99
C ARG A 96 -1.44 -1.11 -11.75
N ALA A 97 -1.12 0.00 -11.07
CA ALA A 97 -0.53 1.17 -11.71
C ALA A 97 0.85 0.84 -12.29
N ALA A 98 1.15 1.32 -13.50
CA ALA A 98 2.50 1.19 -14.04
C ALA A 98 3.44 2.08 -13.20
N THR A 99 4.44 1.46 -12.58
CA THR A 99 5.48 2.12 -11.77
C THR A 99 6.87 1.78 -12.25
#